data_AF-A0AB37QK29-F1
#
_entry.id   AF-A0AB37QK29-F1
#
_cell.length_a   1.000
_cell.length_b   1.000
_cell.length_c   1.000
_cell.angle_alpha   90.00
_cell.angle_beta   90.00
_cell.angle_gamma   90.00
#
_symmetry.space_group_name_H-M   'P 1'
#
loop_
_entity.id
_entity.type
_entity.pdbx_description
1 polymer ?
#
loop_
_entity_poly.entity_id
_entity_poly.type
_entity_poly.pdbx_seq_one_letter_code
_entity_poly.pdbx_strand_id
1 'polypeptide(L)' 'MSENDIDILIKLPEVCRQAGFGKSTIYELIAAGTFPAPTKLGRFSRWSQKEVQVWIENQKLARFAA' A
#
# COMPACT_ATOMS: atom_id res chain seq x y z
N MET A 1 11.46 -17.85 -17.75
CA MET A 1 10.12 -17.32 -18.08
C MET A 1 9.82 -16.27 -17.03
N SER A 2 10.09 -15.00 -17.32
CA SER A 2 9.78 -13.91 -16.39
C SER A 2 8.49 -13.30 -16.90
N GLU A 3 7.37 -13.76 -16.33
CA GLU A 3 6.04 -13.28 -16.67
C GLU A 3 5.93 -11.77 -16.46
N ASN A 4 5.14 -11.16 -17.32
CA ASN A 4 4.90 -9.73 -17.41
C ASN A 4 4.22 -9.23 -16.11
N ASP A 5 4.99 -8.86 -15.10
CA ASP A 5 4.49 -8.40 -13.79
C ASP A 5 3.94 -6.97 -13.92
N ILE A 6 2.71 -6.87 -14.45
CA ILE A 6 2.00 -5.60 -14.55
C ILE A 6 1.58 -5.19 -13.15
N ASP A 7 2.14 -4.09 -12.66
CA ASP A 7 1.72 -3.51 -11.40
C ASP A 7 0.39 -2.75 -11.55
N ILE A 8 -0.61 -3.16 -10.78
CA ILE A 8 -1.95 -2.59 -10.82
C ILE A 8 -2.02 -1.40 -9.87
N LEU A 9 -2.40 -0.24 -10.39
CA LEU A 9 -2.57 0.98 -9.60
C LEU A 9 -3.98 1.08 -9.00
N ILE A 10 -4.08 0.99 -7.67
CA ILE A 10 -5.33 1.00 -6.92
C ILE A 10 -5.66 2.37 -6.30
N LYS A 11 -6.94 2.60 -6.00
CA LYS A 11 -7.46 3.83 -5.37
C LYS A 11 -7.43 3.71 -3.84
N LEU A 12 -7.43 4.84 -3.13
CA LEU A 12 -7.45 4.87 -1.65
C LEU A 12 -8.49 3.95 -0.99
N PRO A 13 -9.76 3.85 -1.45
CA PRO A 13 -10.72 2.92 -0.84
C PRO A 13 -10.28 1.46 -0.89
N GLU A 14 -9.62 1.05 -1.98
CA GLU A 14 -9.08 -0.30 -2.13
C GLU A 14 -7.87 -0.52 -1.21
N VAL A 15 -6.99 0.48 -1.13
CA VAL A 15 -5.86 0.49 -0.18
C VAL A 15 -6.36 0.31 1.25
N CYS A 16 -7.39 1.05 1.66
CA CYS A 16 -8.02 0.94 2.97
C CYS A 16 -8.60 -0.46 3.20
N ARG A 17 -9.30 -1.01 2.18
CA ARG A 17 -9.87 -2.36 2.24
C ARG A 17 -8.80 -3.43 2.42
N GLN A 18 -7.69 -3.34 1.70
CA GLN A 18 -6.61 -4.32 1.77
C GLN A 18 -5.81 -4.21 3.08
N ALA A 19 -5.50 -2.99 3.51
CA ALA A 19 -4.71 -2.76 4.71
C ALA A 19 -5.53 -2.85 6.01
N GLY A 20 -6.87 -2.82 5.94
CA GLY A 20 -7.76 -2.89 7.10
C GLY A 20 -7.87 -1.58 7.90
N PHE A 21 -7.41 -0.45 7.34
CA PHE A 21 -7.39 0.84 8.01
C PHE A 21 -8.32 1.87 7.38
N GLY A 22 -8.73 2.85 8.17
CA GLY A 22 -9.42 4.04 7.68
C GLY A 22 -8.46 4.98 6.92
N LYS A 23 -9.04 5.90 6.14
CA LYS A 23 -8.27 6.87 5.33
C LYS A 23 -7.29 7.71 6.15
N SER A 24 -7.72 8.18 7.33
CA SER A 24 -6.90 9.02 8.20
C SER A 24 -5.64 8.30 8.64
N THR A 25 -5.79 7.05 9.10
CA THR A 25 -4.65 6.20 9.51
C THR A 25 -3.70 5.92 8.35
N ILE A 26 -4.21 5.69 7.13
CA ILE A 26 -3.33 5.54 5.96
C ILE A 26 -2.49 6.80 5.74
N TYR A 27 -3.08 7.99 5.84
CA TYR A 27 -2.32 9.23 5.71
C TYR A 27 -1.33 9.47 6.86
N GLU A 28 -1.69 9.09 8.09
CA GLU A 28 -0.78 9.14 9.24
C GLU A 28 0.43 8.22 9.03
N LEU A 29 0.22 6.99 8.55
CA LEU A 29 1.30 6.05 8.26
C LEU A 29 2.18 6.53 7.08
N ILE A 30 1.57 7.17 6.07
CA ILE A 30 2.34 7.81 4.99
C ILE A 30 3.19 8.97 5.54
N ALA A 31 2.63 9.79 6.42
CA ALA A 31 3.35 10.90 7.06
C ALA A 31 4.48 10.39 7.98
N ALA A 32 4.27 9.24 8.64
CA ALA A 32 5.29 8.55 9.43
C ALA A 32 6.35 7.84 8.57
N GLY A 33 6.18 7.78 7.24
CA GLY A 33 7.09 7.07 6.32
C GLY A 33 7.02 5.55 6.45
N THR A 34 6.02 5.01 7.14
CA THR A 34 5.88 3.57 7.38
C THR A 34 4.97 2.88 6.39
N PHE A 35 4.26 3.61 5.51
CA PHE A 35 3.36 3.06 4.49
C PHE A 35 3.72 3.56 3.09
N PRO A 36 3.51 2.76 2.02
CA PRO A 36 3.82 3.17 0.64
C PRO A 36 3.18 4.51 0.24
N ALA A 37 4.00 5.40 -0.31
CA ALA A 37 3.53 6.70 -0.77
C ALA A 37 2.68 6.57 -2.05
N PRO A 38 1.67 7.44 -2.25
CA PRO A 38 0.89 7.42 -3.48
C PRO A 38 1.69 7.91 -4.69
N THR A 39 1.61 7.17 -5.79
CA THR A 39 1.95 7.62 -7.14
C THR A 39 0.97 8.72 -7.59
N LYS A 40 1.52 9.91 -7.88
CA LYS A 40 0.75 11.06 -8.36
C LYS A 40 0.55 10.97 -9.87
N LEU A 41 -0.71 10.84 -10.29
CA LEU A 41 -1.16 10.90 -11.68
C LEU A 41 -2.01 12.18 -11.85
N GLY A 42 -1.32 13.32 -11.92
CA GLY A 42 -1.95 14.65 -11.89
C GLY A 42 -2.73 14.86 -10.59
N ARG A 43 -4.04 15.12 -10.68
CA ARG A 43 -4.92 15.26 -9.51
C ARG A 43 -5.22 13.95 -8.78
N PHE A 44 -4.90 12.81 -9.40
CA PHE A 44 -5.23 11.50 -8.85
C PHE A 44 -4.04 10.94 -8.06
N SER A 45 -4.32 10.45 -6.86
CA SER A 45 -3.38 9.63 -6.10
C SER A 45 -3.74 8.16 -6.29
N ARG A 46 -2.75 7.34 -6.64
CA ARG A 46 -2.87 5.88 -6.80
C ARG A 46 -1.74 5.20 -6.05
N TRP A 47 -1.93 3.94 -5.71
CA TRP A 47 -0.91 3.12 -5.05
C TRP A 47 -0.63 1.90 -5.89
N SER A 48 0.62 1.47 -5.94
CA SER A 48 0.97 0.13 -6.39
C SER A 48 0.25 -0.88 -5.52
N GLN A 49 -0.55 -1.76 -6.13
CA GLN A 49 -1.13 -2.88 -5.40
C GLN A 49 -0.03 -3.78 -4.86
N LYS A 50 1.05 -3.97 -5.63
CA LYS A 50 2.18 -4.80 -5.21
C LYS A 50 2.86 -4.24 -3.96
N GLU A 51 3.16 -2.95 -3.92
CA GLU A 51 3.77 -2.33 -2.72
C GLU A 51 2.87 -2.42 -1.50
N VAL A 52 1.56 -2.22 -1.67
CA VAL A 52 0.59 -2.36 -0.57
C VAL A 52 0.55 -3.79 -0.04
N GLN A 53 0.54 -4.79 -0.92
CA GLN A 53 0.58 -6.20 -0.53
C GLN A 53 1.90 -6.56 0.19
N VAL A 54 3.05 -6.13 -0.35
CA VAL A 54 4.36 -6.33 0.29
C VAL A 54 4.38 -5.70 1.68
N TRP A 55 3.82 -4.51 1.84
CA TRP A 55 3.71 -3.86 3.15
C TRP A 55 2.89 -4.69 4.14
N ILE A 56 1.74 -5.23 3.72
CA ILE A 56 0.89 -6.09 4.55
C ILE A 56 1.66 -7.35 4.99
N GLU A 57 2.38 -7.99 4.07
CA GLU A 57 3.19 -9.17 4.39
C GLU A 57 4.31 -8.82 5.38
N ASN A 58 4.96 -7.67 5.23
CA ASN A 58 5.95 -7.18 6.20
C ASN A 58 5.35 -6.99 7.60
N GLN A 59 4.12 -6.49 7.72
CA GLN A 59 3.45 -6.39 9.04
C GLN A 59 3.16 -7.77 9.64
N LYS A 60 2.78 -8.75 8.82
CA LYS A 60 2.58 -10.13 9.28
C LYS A 60 3.90 -10.75 9.76
N LEU A 61 4.98 -10.56 9.01
CA LEU A 61 6.31 -11.06 9.40
C LEU A 61 6.81 -10.39 10.68
N ALA A 62 6.65 -9.08 10.82
CA ALA A 62 7.00 -8.35 12.03
C ALA A 62 6.24 -8.88 13.25
N ARG A 63 4.97 -9.28 13.09
CA ARG A 63 4.19 -9.95 14.14
C ARG A 63 4.81 -11.29 14.58
N PHE A 64 5.39 -12.06 13.65
CA PHE A 64 5.96 -13.38 13.95
C PHE A 64 7.40 -13.31 14.47
N ALA A 65 8.10 -12.19 14.25
CA ALA A 65 9.46 -11.98 14.73
C ALA A 65 9.53 -11.41 16.16
N ALA A 66 8.39 -11.05 16.76
CA ALA A 66 8.23 -10.58 18.13
C ALA A 66 7.69 -11.70 19.04
#